data_AF-A0A925SYB7-F1
#
_entry.id   AF-A0A925SYB7-F1
#
_cell.length_a   1.000
_cell.length_b   1.000
_cell.length_c   1.000
_cell.angle_alpha   90.00
_cell.angle_beta   90.00
_cell.angle_gamma   90.00
#
_symmetry.space_group_name_H-M   'P 1'
#
loop_
_entity.id
_entity.type
_entity.pdbx_description
1 polymer ?
#
loop_
_entity_poly.entity_id
_entity_poly.type
_entity_poly.pdbx_seq_one_letter_code
_entity_poly.pdbx_strand_id
1 'polypeptide(L)'
;MKAKLGAALLCLVFAIPFGGIGAGASWVLGRMIYDGQRAEDWVRVKATVDSYDRSRGSVSYRYTFDGVEHRGDRLGANPIGGTDDVDAWHDGIAALMAAAQDGSKPLTVWVNPDSPSESMVDRTIRWKLAAFIVPFAFGFGGVGVAALWIFLRTLVRPAAEVEAEIHPANDGVFARGMLDDAPASRAGGAAAIDTFDTGIPPPRDPTVNEIEKLAGKRLDARQREALAKLSPQNRAMVTKVAGWLGKIKQE
;
A
#
# COMPACT_ATOMS: atom_id res chain seq x y z
N MET A 1 22.15 4.62 -14.79
CA MET A 1 20.88 4.13 -15.37
C MET A 1 20.49 2.73 -14.90
N LYS A 2 21.36 1.72 -15.00
CA LYS A 2 21.06 0.31 -14.64
C LYS A 2 20.51 0.11 -13.21
N ALA A 3 21.08 0.78 -12.19
CA ALA A 3 20.62 0.68 -10.80
C ALA A 3 19.21 1.26 -10.57
N LYS A 4 18.85 2.33 -11.29
CA LYS A 4 17.50 2.93 -11.22
C LYS A 4 16.46 2.02 -11.89
N LEU A 5 16.83 1.36 -12.99
CA LEU A 5 16.01 0.38 -13.67
C LEU A 5 15.76 -0.87 -12.80
N GLY A 6 16.79 -1.34 -12.10
CA GLY A 6 16.68 -2.47 -11.17
C GLY A 6 15.78 -2.17 -9.97
N ALA A 7 15.91 -0.98 -9.37
CA ALA A 7 15.04 -0.56 -8.28
C ALA A 7 13.57 -0.38 -8.73
N ALA A 8 13.35 0.20 -9.92
CA ALA A 8 12.01 0.37 -10.49
C ALA A 8 11.32 -0.97 -10.79
N LEU A 9 12.05 -1.94 -11.34
CA LEU A 9 11.54 -3.29 -11.59
C LEU A 9 11.24 -4.03 -10.27
N LEU A 10 12.09 -3.89 -9.25
CA LEU A 10 11.82 -4.45 -7.93
C LEU A 10 10.54 -3.87 -7.33
N CYS A 11 10.36 -2.55 -7.35
CA CYS A 11 9.13 -1.91 -6.87
C CYS A 11 7.89 -2.41 -7.59
N LEU A 12 7.98 -2.68 -8.90
CA LEU A 12 6.86 -3.14 -9.71
C LEU A 12 6.41 -4.57 -9.36
N VAL A 13 7.36 -5.44 -8.98
CA VAL A 13 7.07 -6.80 -8.46
C VAL A 13 6.25 -6.77 -7.17
N PHE A 14 6.41 -5.74 -6.34
CA PHE A 14 5.58 -5.55 -5.16
C PHE A 14 4.30 -4.75 -5.47
N ALA A 15 4.40 -3.69 -6.27
CA ALA A 15 3.27 -2.79 -6.54
C ALA A 15 2.10 -3.51 -7.22
N ILE A 16 2.37 -4.40 -8.18
CA ILE A 16 1.30 -5.06 -8.95
C ILE A 16 0.49 -6.05 -8.11
N PRO A 17 1.08 -7.08 -7.47
CA PRO A 17 0.28 -8.04 -6.72
C PRO A 17 -0.36 -7.41 -5.48
N PHE A 18 0.40 -6.62 -4.71
CA PHE A 18 -0.13 -6.02 -3.49
C PHE A 18 -1.11 -4.88 -3.78
N GLY A 19 -0.81 -4.02 -4.77
CA GLY A 19 -1.74 -2.99 -5.23
C GLY A 19 -3.01 -3.57 -5.84
N GLY A 20 -2.89 -4.66 -6.62
CA GLY A 20 -4.04 -5.36 -7.19
C GLY A 20 -4.96 -5.96 -6.12
N ILE A 21 -4.40 -6.68 -5.14
CA ILE A 21 -5.16 -7.22 -4.01
C ILE A 21 -5.82 -6.11 -3.21
N GLY A 22 -5.08 -5.04 -2.90
CA GLY A 22 -5.60 -3.90 -2.16
C GLY A 22 -6.74 -3.17 -2.88
N ALA A 23 -6.59 -2.95 -4.19
CA ALA A 23 -7.63 -2.35 -5.03
C ALA A 23 -8.88 -3.25 -5.10
N GLY A 24 -8.70 -4.55 -5.30
CA GLY A 24 -9.81 -5.52 -5.29
C GLY A 24 -10.55 -5.54 -3.96
N ALA A 25 -9.83 -5.64 -2.84
CA ALA A 25 -10.41 -5.59 -1.50
C ALA A 25 -11.15 -4.27 -1.23
N SER A 26 -10.58 -3.14 -1.66
CA SER A 26 -11.21 -1.83 -1.54
C SER A 26 -12.51 -1.73 -2.35
N TRP A 27 -12.50 -2.28 -3.57
CA TRP A 27 -13.69 -2.34 -4.43
C TRP A 27 -14.80 -3.20 -3.79
N VAL A 28 -14.48 -4.37 -3.25
CA VAL A 28 -15.44 -5.23 -2.53
C VAL A 28 -16.06 -4.52 -1.35
N LEU A 29 -15.23 -3.91 -0.50
CA LEU A 29 -15.67 -3.19 0.68
C LEU A 29 -16.59 -2.02 0.30
N GLY A 30 -16.17 -1.20 -0.66
CA GLY A 30 -16.94 -0.07 -1.14
C GLY A 30 -18.27 -0.50 -1.75
N ARG A 31 -18.28 -1.56 -2.56
CA ARG A 31 -19.49 -2.06 -3.21
C ARG A 31 -20.46 -2.68 -2.21
N MET A 32 -19.96 -3.40 -1.20
CA MET A 32 -20.81 -3.95 -0.14
C MET A 32 -21.51 -2.87 0.67
N ILE A 33 -20.79 -1.79 1.03
CA ILE A 33 -21.37 -0.65 1.75
C ILE A 33 -22.40 0.06 0.86
N TYR A 34 -22.04 0.35 -0.40
CA TYR A 34 -22.92 0.99 -1.36
C TYR A 34 -24.22 0.19 -1.60
N ASP A 35 -24.11 -1.12 -1.83
CA ASP A 35 -25.27 -1.98 -2.06
C ASP A 35 -26.14 -2.11 -0.81
N GLY A 36 -25.53 -2.19 0.39
CA GLY A 36 -26.28 -2.21 1.64
C GLY A 36 -27.07 -0.92 1.88
N GLN A 37 -26.46 0.23 1.64
CA GLN A 37 -27.10 1.55 1.78
C GLN A 37 -28.22 1.73 0.75
N ARG A 38 -27.94 1.45 -0.53
CA ARG A 38 -28.95 1.60 -1.59
C ARG A 38 -30.15 0.66 -1.38
N ALA A 39 -29.92 -0.49 -0.76
CA ALA A 39 -30.97 -1.45 -0.48
C ALA A 39 -31.86 -1.09 0.72
N GLU A 40 -31.59 -0.01 1.45
CA GLU A 40 -32.41 0.44 2.59
C GLU A 40 -33.85 0.79 2.18
N ASP A 41 -34.03 1.31 0.97
CA ASP A 41 -35.33 1.71 0.42
C ASP A 41 -35.94 0.65 -0.53
N TRP A 42 -35.29 -0.50 -0.68
CA TRP A 42 -35.80 -1.57 -1.53
C TRP A 42 -37.08 -2.19 -0.96
N VAL A 43 -37.91 -2.70 -1.87
CA VAL A 43 -39.21 -3.28 -1.53
C VAL A 43 -39.11 -4.79 -1.35
N ARG A 44 -39.92 -5.34 -0.44
CA ARG A 44 -39.97 -6.78 -0.17
C ARG A 44 -40.92 -7.47 -1.11
N VAL A 45 -40.43 -8.45 -1.85
CA VAL A 45 -41.20 -9.22 -2.83
C VAL A 45 -41.07 -10.71 -2.52
N LYS A 46 -42.18 -11.46 -2.62
CA LYS A 46 -42.13 -12.92 -2.49
C LYS A 46 -41.41 -13.51 -3.70
N ALA A 47 -40.50 -14.44 -3.43
CA ALA A 47 -39.73 -15.13 -4.45
C ALA A 47 -39.87 -16.64 -4.30
N THR A 48 -39.58 -17.36 -5.39
CA THR A 48 -39.45 -18.82 -5.40
C THR A 48 -37.99 -19.17 -5.62
N VAL A 49 -37.45 -20.04 -4.76
CA VAL A 49 -36.09 -20.57 -4.93
C VAL A 49 -36.09 -21.56 -6.08
N ASP A 50 -35.20 -21.34 -7.05
CA ASP A 50 -34.96 -22.28 -8.14
C ASP A 50 -33.81 -23.23 -7.80
N SER A 51 -32.73 -22.70 -7.25
CA SER A 51 -31.57 -23.49 -6.82
C SER A 51 -30.81 -22.80 -5.69
N TYR A 52 -30.19 -23.60 -4.84
CA TYR A 52 -29.29 -23.12 -3.79
C TYR A 52 -28.14 -24.12 -3.63
N ASP A 53 -26.91 -23.65 -3.84
CA ASP A 53 -25.69 -24.43 -3.60
C ASP A 53 -24.95 -23.82 -2.41
N ARG A 54 -25.12 -24.47 -1.25
CA ARG A 54 -24.46 -24.05 -0.01
C ARG A 54 -22.94 -24.11 -0.10
N SER A 55 -22.37 -25.06 -0.84
CA SER A 55 -20.91 -25.22 -0.93
C SER A 55 -20.25 -24.08 -1.69
N ARG A 56 -20.95 -23.55 -2.70
CA ARG A 56 -20.51 -22.41 -3.52
C ARG A 56 -21.02 -21.08 -3.02
N GLY A 57 -21.96 -21.05 -2.08
CA GLY A 57 -22.60 -19.82 -1.61
C GLY A 57 -23.34 -19.11 -2.75
N SER A 58 -23.99 -19.88 -3.62
CA SER A 58 -24.73 -19.37 -4.77
C SER A 58 -26.21 -19.74 -4.67
N VAL A 59 -27.06 -18.84 -5.16
CA VAL A 59 -28.52 -19.03 -5.18
C VAL A 59 -29.05 -18.64 -6.56
N SER A 60 -30.21 -19.17 -6.90
CA SER A 60 -31.00 -18.67 -8.00
C SER A 60 -32.47 -18.68 -7.61
N TYR A 61 -33.17 -17.59 -7.86
CA TYR A 61 -34.57 -17.44 -7.51
C TYR A 61 -35.30 -16.58 -8.54
N ARG A 62 -36.61 -16.75 -8.62
CA ARG A 62 -37.50 -15.97 -9.47
C ARG A 62 -38.53 -15.21 -8.63
N TYR A 63 -38.92 -14.03 -9.10
CA TYR A 63 -39.93 -13.19 -8.46
C TYR A 63 -40.69 -12.41 -9.52
N THR A 64 -41.89 -11.96 -9.17
CA THR A 64 -42.70 -11.11 -10.05
C THR A 64 -42.79 -9.71 -9.44
N PHE A 65 -42.41 -8.70 -10.21
CA PHE A 65 -42.50 -7.31 -9.83
C PHE A 65 -43.26 -6.56 -10.94
N ASP A 66 -44.31 -5.81 -10.58
CA ASP A 66 -45.19 -5.12 -11.53
C ASP A 66 -45.70 -5.99 -12.70
N GLY A 67 -45.98 -7.27 -12.42
CA GLY A 67 -46.48 -8.23 -13.40
C GLY A 67 -45.41 -8.81 -14.35
N VAL A 68 -44.14 -8.41 -14.19
CA VAL A 68 -43.00 -8.92 -14.96
C VAL A 68 -42.22 -9.92 -14.12
N GLU A 69 -41.86 -11.07 -14.70
CA GLU A 69 -41.01 -12.06 -14.04
C GLU A 69 -39.53 -11.66 -14.16
N HIS A 70 -38.84 -11.69 -13.03
CA HIS A 70 -37.42 -11.39 -12.90
C HIS A 70 -36.70 -12.56 -12.21
N ARG A 71 -35.40 -12.65 -12.45
CA ARG A 71 -34.51 -13.63 -11.83
C ARG A 71 -33.41 -12.92 -11.05
N GLY A 72 -33.10 -13.44 -9.88
CA GLY A 72 -31.98 -12.98 -9.06
C GLY A 72 -31.07 -14.12 -8.63
N ASP A 73 -29.82 -13.78 -8.32
CA ASP A 73 -28.76 -14.71 -7.95
C ASP A 73 -27.93 -14.25 -6.73
N ARG A 74 -28.27 -13.11 -6.15
CA ARG A 74 -27.54 -12.52 -5.04
C ARG A 74 -28.11 -12.94 -3.70
N LEU A 75 -27.25 -13.50 -2.85
CA LEU A 75 -27.58 -13.76 -1.44
C LEU A 75 -27.56 -12.48 -0.60
N GLY A 76 -26.68 -11.52 -0.89
CA GLY A 76 -26.70 -10.27 -0.15
C GLY A 76 -25.82 -9.15 -0.69
N ALA A 77 -25.49 -8.21 0.19
CA ALA A 77 -24.74 -6.99 -0.16
C ALA A 77 -23.30 -7.26 -0.63
N ASN A 78 -22.68 -8.40 -0.24
CA ASN A 78 -21.35 -8.77 -0.72
C ASN A 78 -21.38 -9.07 -2.24
N PRO A 79 -20.64 -8.33 -3.09
CA PRO A 79 -20.73 -8.45 -4.54
C PRO A 79 -20.10 -9.72 -5.13
N ILE A 80 -19.18 -10.37 -4.43
CA ILE A 80 -18.45 -11.54 -4.95
C ILE A 80 -19.22 -12.86 -4.71
N GLY A 81 -20.23 -12.85 -3.83
CA GLY A 81 -20.88 -14.08 -3.37
C GLY A 81 -19.88 -15.00 -2.66
N GLY A 82 -20.07 -16.31 -2.79
CA GLY A 82 -19.17 -17.32 -2.22
C GLY A 82 -19.50 -17.70 -0.78
N THR A 83 -18.67 -18.58 -0.21
CA THR A 83 -18.72 -19.01 1.19
C THR A 83 -17.56 -18.43 1.98
N ASP A 84 -17.79 -18.23 3.28
CA ASP A 84 -16.78 -17.79 4.23
C ASP A 84 -17.19 -18.22 5.66
N ASP A 85 -16.23 -18.23 6.59
CA ASP A 85 -16.45 -18.61 7.99
C ASP A 85 -16.28 -17.42 8.95
N VAL A 86 -16.57 -16.19 8.49
CA VAL A 86 -16.33 -14.97 9.30
C VAL A 86 -17.42 -14.78 10.36
N ASP A 87 -18.65 -15.18 10.06
CA ASP A 87 -19.79 -15.13 10.97
C ASP A 87 -20.85 -16.18 10.61
N ALA A 88 -21.90 -16.28 11.43
CA ALA A 88 -22.99 -17.25 11.26
C ALA A 88 -23.99 -16.89 10.14
N TRP A 89 -23.67 -15.92 9.27
CA TRP A 89 -24.59 -15.46 8.24
C TRP A 89 -24.97 -16.58 7.25
N HIS A 90 -24.01 -17.40 6.84
CA HIS A 90 -24.26 -18.53 5.94
C HIS A 90 -25.16 -19.60 6.55
N ASP A 91 -25.07 -19.83 7.87
CA ASP A 91 -25.98 -20.72 8.57
C ASP A 91 -27.41 -20.19 8.55
N GLY A 92 -27.58 -18.88 8.78
CA GLY A 92 -28.87 -18.20 8.70
C GLY A 92 -29.49 -18.28 7.30
N ILE A 93 -28.70 -18.02 6.26
CA ILE A 93 -29.13 -18.14 4.86
C ILE A 93 -29.52 -19.58 4.55
N ALA A 94 -28.73 -20.56 4.96
CA ALA A 94 -29.05 -21.97 4.70
C ALA A 94 -30.35 -22.41 5.39
N ALA A 95 -30.58 -21.97 6.63
CA ALA A 95 -31.84 -22.23 7.33
C ALA A 95 -33.03 -21.57 6.63
N LEU A 96 -32.86 -20.34 6.13
CA LEU A 96 -33.87 -19.63 5.34
C LEU A 96 -34.19 -20.37 4.04
N MET A 97 -33.17 -20.84 3.32
CA MET A 97 -33.35 -21.59 2.06
C MET A 97 -34.03 -22.94 2.30
N ALA A 98 -33.65 -23.67 3.36
CA ALA A 98 -34.31 -24.92 3.73
C ALA A 98 -35.80 -24.70 4.02
N ALA A 99 -36.13 -23.66 4.80
CA ALA A 99 -37.52 -23.31 5.11
C ALA A 99 -38.33 -22.83 3.88
N ALA A 100 -37.65 -22.27 2.88
CA ALA A 100 -38.29 -21.90 1.61
C ALA A 100 -38.53 -23.11 0.70
N GLN A 101 -37.61 -24.08 0.71
CA GLN A 101 -37.71 -25.30 -0.10
C GLN A 101 -38.72 -26.31 0.45
N ASP A 102 -38.84 -26.41 1.77
CA ASP A 102 -39.83 -27.28 2.42
C ASP A 102 -41.24 -26.66 2.49
N GLY A 103 -41.39 -25.39 2.08
CA GLY A 103 -42.64 -24.66 2.05
C GLY A 103 -43.10 -24.12 3.41
N SER A 104 -42.30 -24.26 4.47
CA SER A 104 -42.64 -23.78 5.82
C SER A 104 -42.62 -22.25 5.93
N LYS A 105 -41.77 -21.56 5.15
CA LYS A 105 -41.71 -20.09 5.10
C LYS A 105 -41.49 -19.60 3.66
N PRO A 106 -42.27 -18.64 3.16
CA PRO A 106 -42.03 -18.08 1.83
C PRO A 106 -40.70 -17.31 1.80
N LEU A 107 -39.89 -17.51 0.75
CA LEU A 107 -38.73 -16.66 0.52
C LEU A 107 -39.20 -15.24 0.20
N THR A 108 -38.60 -14.27 0.88
CA THR A 108 -38.79 -12.85 0.60
C THR A 108 -37.45 -12.27 0.21
N VAL A 109 -37.41 -11.54 -0.90
CA VAL A 109 -36.21 -10.87 -1.41
C VAL A 109 -36.45 -9.36 -1.45
N TRP A 110 -35.36 -8.61 -1.40
CA TRP A 110 -35.36 -7.17 -1.58
C TRP A 110 -35.14 -6.86 -3.05
N VAL A 111 -36.03 -6.07 -3.65
CA VAL A 111 -36.00 -5.68 -5.06
C VAL A 111 -35.86 -4.17 -5.15
N ASN A 112 -34.98 -3.70 -6.02
CA ASN A 112 -34.85 -2.29 -6.33
C ASN A 112 -36.05 -1.82 -7.18
N PRO A 113 -36.92 -0.91 -6.68
CA PRO A 113 -38.07 -0.44 -7.45
C PRO A 113 -37.65 0.37 -8.69
N ASP A 114 -36.51 1.06 -8.65
CA ASP A 114 -36.01 1.86 -9.77
C ASP A 114 -35.34 0.99 -10.85
N SER A 115 -34.89 -0.22 -10.48
CA SER A 115 -34.25 -1.17 -11.39
C SER A 115 -34.61 -2.60 -10.98
N PRO A 116 -35.80 -3.11 -11.36
CA PRO A 116 -36.32 -4.39 -10.86
C PRO A 116 -35.50 -5.63 -11.19
N SER A 117 -34.47 -5.53 -12.04
CA SER A 117 -33.49 -6.60 -12.25
C SER A 117 -32.48 -6.74 -11.11
N GLU A 118 -32.37 -5.74 -10.23
CA GLU A 118 -31.51 -5.79 -9.05
C GLU A 118 -32.31 -6.30 -7.85
N SER A 119 -31.89 -7.45 -7.34
CA SER A 119 -32.47 -8.03 -6.13
C SER A 119 -31.42 -8.73 -5.27
N MET A 120 -31.72 -8.89 -3.98
CA MET A 120 -30.91 -9.71 -3.08
C MET A 120 -31.75 -10.31 -1.96
N VAL A 121 -31.34 -11.48 -1.45
CA VAL A 121 -32.03 -12.16 -0.34
C VAL A 121 -31.92 -11.37 0.95
N ASP A 122 -30.70 -10.97 1.31
CA ASP A 122 -30.42 -10.20 2.53
C ASP A 122 -29.62 -8.94 2.24
N ARG A 123 -30.22 -7.78 2.55
CA ARG A 123 -29.60 -6.47 2.35
C ARG A 123 -28.64 -6.05 3.46
N THR A 124 -28.53 -6.80 4.54
CA THR A 124 -27.74 -6.38 5.70
C THR A 124 -26.25 -6.29 5.37
N ILE A 125 -25.60 -5.23 5.86
CA ILE A 125 -24.15 -5.08 5.75
C ILE A 125 -23.51 -6.00 6.80
N ARG A 126 -22.70 -6.96 6.32
CA ARG A 126 -21.93 -7.87 7.17
C ARG A 126 -20.71 -7.17 7.74
N TRP A 127 -20.89 -6.36 8.77
CA TRP A 127 -19.83 -5.55 9.37
C TRP A 127 -18.61 -6.34 9.86
N LYS A 128 -18.79 -7.59 10.28
CA LYS A 128 -17.68 -8.49 10.63
C LYS A 128 -16.83 -8.85 9.41
N LEU A 129 -17.47 -9.21 8.30
CA LEU A 129 -16.79 -9.40 7.02
C LEU A 129 -16.12 -8.11 6.52
N ALA A 130 -16.79 -6.96 6.68
CA ALA A 130 -16.21 -5.66 6.34
C ALA A 130 -14.90 -5.42 7.11
N ALA A 131 -14.93 -5.60 8.43
CA ALA A 131 -13.76 -5.45 9.30
C ALA A 131 -12.64 -6.45 8.95
N PHE A 132 -13.00 -7.67 8.53
CA PHE A 132 -12.05 -8.67 8.05
C PHE A 132 -11.35 -8.23 6.75
N ILE A 133 -12.04 -7.56 5.83
CA ILE A 133 -11.48 -7.10 4.54
C ILE A 133 -10.57 -5.87 4.69
N VAL A 134 -10.81 -5.02 5.70
CA VAL A 134 -10.09 -3.74 5.92
C VAL A 134 -8.56 -3.87 5.89
N PRO A 135 -7.91 -4.81 6.61
CA PRO A 135 -6.45 -4.96 6.57
C PRO A 135 -5.91 -5.26 5.16
N PHE A 136 -6.67 -5.97 4.33
CA PHE A 136 -6.27 -6.25 2.94
C PHE A 136 -6.37 -5.00 2.07
N ALA A 137 -7.46 -4.26 2.21
CA ALA A 137 -7.68 -3.01 1.49
C ALA A 137 -6.60 -1.96 1.83
N PHE A 138 -6.39 -1.67 3.12
CA PHE A 138 -5.46 -0.61 3.54
C PHE A 138 -4.01 -1.07 3.66
N GLY A 139 -3.76 -2.30 4.11
CA GLY A 139 -2.40 -2.83 4.22
C GLY A 139 -1.78 -3.05 2.84
N PHE A 140 -2.39 -3.91 2.02
CA PHE A 140 -1.86 -4.19 0.68
C PHE A 140 -2.07 -3.03 -0.30
N GLY A 141 -3.22 -2.35 -0.22
CA GLY A 141 -3.47 -1.16 -1.04
C GLY A 141 -2.52 -0.02 -0.70
N GLY A 142 -2.25 0.22 0.59
CA GLY A 142 -1.29 1.22 1.04
C GLY A 142 0.12 0.94 0.55
N VAL A 143 0.59 -0.31 0.65
CA VAL A 143 1.91 -0.72 0.13
C VAL A 143 1.96 -0.55 -1.39
N GLY A 144 0.92 -0.98 -2.12
CA GLY A 144 0.86 -0.85 -3.57
C GLY A 144 0.89 0.60 -4.05
N VAL A 145 0.10 1.47 -3.42
CA VAL A 145 0.07 2.91 -3.72
C VAL A 145 1.42 3.56 -3.41
N ALA A 146 2.04 3.24 -2.26
CA ALA A 146 3.35 3.77 -1.89
C ALA A 146 4.44 3.32 -2.89
N ALA A 147 4.44 2.05 -3.28
CA ALA A 147 5.39 1.52 -4.27
C ALA A 147 5.20 2.16 -5.65
N LEU A 148 3.95 2.35 -6.09
CA LEU A 148 3.64 3.04 -7.35
C LEU A 148 4.07 4.52 -7.31
N TRP A 149 3.82 5.19 -6.18
CA TRP A 149 4.24 6.59 -5.99
C TRP A 149 5.76 6.74 -6.05
N ILE A 150 6.52 5.85 -5.38
CA ILE A 150 7.99 5.83 -5.46
C ILE A 150 8.44 5.56 -6.91
N PHE A 151 7.84 4.59 -7.59
CA PHE A 151 8.14 4.30 -9.00
C PHE A 151 7.94 5.52 -9.89
N LEU A 152 6.79 6.19 -9.81
CA LEU A 152 6.50 7.40 -10.58
C LEU A 152 7.50 8.53 -10.28
N ARG A 153 7.84 8.74 -9.01
CA ARG A 153 8.83 9.75 -8.60
C ARG A 153 10.25 9.44 -9.09
N THR A 154 10.61 8.15 -9.23
CA THR A 154 11.93 7.76 -9.75
C THR A 154 12.07 7.91 -11.26
N LEU A 155 10.96 7.81 -12.00
CA LEU A 155 10.94 7.97 -13.46
C LEU A 155 10.73 9.43 -13.89
N VAL A 156 9.92 10.19 -13.14
CA VAL A 156 9.66 11.61 -13.39
C VAL A 156 10.66 12.44 -12.59
N ARG A 157 11.91 12.54 -13.06
CA ARG A 157 12.74 13.70 -12.70
C ARG A 157 12.27 14.88 -13.56
N PRO A 158 11.93 16.05 -13.00
CA PRO A 158 11.78 17.25 -13.81
C PRO A 158 13.10 17.49 -14.54
N ALA A 159 13.03 17.69 -15.86
CA ALA A 159 14.19 17.92 -16.74
C ALA A 159 15.05 19.13 -16.34
N ALA A 160 14.54 19.98 -15.45
CA ALA A 160 15.17 21.22 -15.00
C ALA A 160 16.50 21.06 -14.24
N GLU A 161 16.82 19.88 -13.72
CA GLU A 161 18.04 19.67 -12.92
C GLU A 161 19.23 19.12 -13.72
N VAL A 162 19.00 18.66 -14.97
CA VAL A 162 20.07 18.12 -15.83
C VAL A 162 20.83 19.25 -16.54
N GLU A 163 20.17 20.38 -16.79
CA GLU A 163 20.78 21.53 -17.49
C GLU A 163 21.67 22.38 -16.57
N ALA A 164 21.44 22.33 -15.26
CA ALA A 164 22.26 23.03 -14.25
C ALA A 164 23.63 22.36 -14.00
N GLU A 165 23.81 21.09 -14.39
CA GLU A 165 25.05 20.33 -14.16
C GLU A 165 25.99 20.33 -15.39
N ILE A 166 25.56 20.87 -16.55
CA ILE A 166 26.34 20.87 -17.81
C ILE A 166 27.08 22.21 -18.07
N HIS A 167 26.95 23.22 -17.21
CA HIS A 167 27.84 24.39 -17.25
C HIS A 167 29.07 24.15 -16.36
N PRO A 168 30.26 23.81 -16.90
CA PRO A 168 31.48 23.91 -16.13
C PRO A 168 31.74 25.39 -15.83
N ALA A 169 31.52 25.79 -14.58
CA ALA A 169 32.19 26.95 -14.00
C ALA A 169 33.69 26.65 -13.97
N ASN A 170 34.35 26.89 -15.10
CA ASN A 170 35.81 26.91 -15.20
C ASN A 170 36.23 28.08 -16.08
N ASP A 171 35.88 29.27 -15.62
CA ASP A 171 36.45 30.54 -16.01
C ASP A 171 37.88 30.67 -15.44
N GLY A 172 38.82 29.94 -16.03
CA GLY A 172 40.19 30.40 -16.32
C GLY A 172 41.12 31.00 -15.24
N VAL A 173 40.79 31.02 -13.94
CA VAL A 173 41.62 31.74 -12.94
C VAL A 173 42.89 30.97 -12.51
N PHE A 174 42.96 29.64 -12.66
CA PHE A 174 44.09 28.86 -12.14
C PHE A 174 45.24 28.61 -13.13
N ALA A 175 45.15 29.09 -14.38
CA ALA A 175 46.17 28.81 -15.41
C ALA A 175 47.32 29.84 -15.47
N ARG A 176 47.41 30.81 -14.56
CA ARG A 176 48.37 31.94 -14.68
C ARG A 176 49.43 32.07 -13.57
N GLY A 177 49.51 31.14 -12.62
CA GLY A 177 50.36 31.33 -11.44
C GLY A 177 51.42 30.26 -11.15
N MET A 178 51.58 29.23 -11.98
CA MET A 178 52.38 28.05 -11.59
C MET A 178 53.34 27.57 -12.68
N LEU A 179 53.99 28.52 -13.33
CA LEU A 179 55.18 28.30 -14.17
C LEU A 179 56.24 29.28 -13.68
N ASP A 180 56.87 28.95 -12.55
CA ASP A 180 58.24 29.31 -12.23
C ASP A 180 58.69 28.45 -11.03
N ASP A 181 59.93 27.98 -11.08
CA ASP A 181 60.69 27.24 -10.06
C ASP A 181 60.60 25.70 -10.07
N ALA A 182 61.48 25.09 -10.87
CA ALA A 182 62.21 23.85 -10.53
C ALA A 182 63.70 24.24 -10.30
N PRO A 183 64.60 23.40 -9.71
CA PRO A 183 64.47 21.96 -9.39
C PRO A 183 65.11 21.52 -8.04
N ALA A 184 64.87 20.26 -7.62
CA ALA A 184 65.92 19.22 -7.42
C ALA A 184 65.58 18.10 -6.38
N SER A 185 65.63 16.88 -6.91
CA SER A 185 66.29 15.68 -6.35
C SER A 185 65.52 14.64 -5.50
N ARG A 186 65.88 13.39 -5.83
CA ARG A 186 65.69 12.09 -5.18
C ARG A 186 64.32 11.42 -5.35
N ALA A 187 64.18 10.10 -5.51
CA ALA A 187 65.00 8.98 -5.98
C ALA A 187 64.18 7.72 -5.66
N GLY A 188 64.06 6.78 -6.61
CA GLY A 188 63.95 5.34 -6.32
C GLY A 188 62.56 4.78 -5.98
N GLY A 189 62.23 3.64 -6.60
CA GLY A 189 61.30 2.67 -6.02
C GLY A 189 60.37 2.00 -7.02
N ALA A 190 60.79 0.83 -7.49
CA ALA A 190 60.04 -0.04 -8.40
C ALA A 190 58.81 -0.69 -7.76
N ALA A 191 57.94 -1.17 -8.63
CA ALA A 191 56.68 -1.87 -8.39
C ALA A 191 56.79 -3.10 -7.46
N ALA A 192 55.76 -3.28 -6.64
CA ALA A 192 55.29 -4.57 -6.16
C ALA A 192 53.76 -4.52 -6.03
N ILE A 193 53.10 -5.48 -6.66
CA ILE A 193 51.66 -5.74 -6.59
C ILE A 193 51.44 -6.55 -5.30
N ASP A 194 50.67 -6.06 -4.34
CA ASP A 194 49.85 -6.92 -3.49
C ASP A 194 48.71 -6.17 -2.78
N THR A 195 47.56 -6.83 -2.78
CA THR A 195 46.39 -6.68 -1.90
C THR A 195 45.50 -5.42 -2.00
N PHE A 196 44.21 -5.68 -2.27
CA PHE A 196 43.11 -4.72 -2.26
C PHE A 196 42.93 -4.08 -0.88
N ASP A 197 43.45 -2.86 -0.70
CA ASP A 197 43.08 -1.94 0.36
C ASP A 197 42.06 -0.93 -0.21
N THR A 198 40.76 -1.18 0.01
CA THR A 198 39.73 -0.18 -0.29
C THR A 198 39.85 0.94 0.75
N GLY A 199 40.68 1.95 0.46
CA GLY A 199 40.94 3.15 1.26
C GLY A 199 39.72 4.06 1.49
N ILE A 200 38.57 3.49 1.83
CA ILE A 200 37.43 4.22 2.37
C ILE A 200 37.64 4.26 3.89
N PRO A 201 37.99 5.40 4.49
CA PRO A 201 38.04 5.50 5.94
C PRO A 201 36.65 5.19 6.52
N PRO A 202 36.56 4.50 7.67
CA PRO A 202 35.28 4.21 8.30
C PRO A 202 34.51 5.52 8.53
N PRO A 203 33.17 5.54 8.34
CA PRO A 203 32.39 6.75 8.52
C PRO A 203 32.60 7.29 9.93
N ARG A 204 32.92 8.58 10.01
CA ARG A 204 33.14 9.32 11.27
C ARG A 204 31.96 9.07 12.21
N ASP A 205 32.24 8.52 13.38
CA ASP A 205 31.23 8.21 14.40
C ASP A 205 30.69 9.53 14.99
N PRO A 206 29.43 9.91 14.72
CA PRO A 206 28.89 11.17 15.19
C PRO A 206 28.69 11.11 16.70
N THR A 207 29.17 12.14 17.40
CA THR A 207 29.09 12.18 18.87
C THR A 207 27.66 12.51 19.32
N VAL A 208 27.27 12.05 20.52
CA VAL A 208 25.93 12.29 21.08
C VAL A 208 25.58 13.79 21.10
N ASN A 209 26.57 14.66 21.30
CA ASN A 209 26.41 16.12 21.29
C ASN A 209 26.01 16.68 19.90
N GLU A 210 26.44 16.06 18.79
CA GLU A 210 26.04 16.46 17.44
C GLU A 210 24.59 16.07 17.14
N ILE A 211 24.14 14.94 17.66
CA ILE A 211 22.75 14.47 17.54
C ILE A 211 21.80 15.40 18.32
N GLU A 212 22.19 15.85 19.52
CA GLU A 212 21.42 16.84 20.30
C GLU A 212 21.29 18.17 19.58
N LYS A 213 22.37 18.64 18.95
CA LYS A 213 22.38 19.90 18.20
C LYS A 213 21.45 19.84 16.99
N LEU A 214 21.36 18.69 16.31
CA LEU A 214 20.47 18.47 15.17
C LEU A 214 19.00 18.26 15.56
N ALA A 215 18.75 17.61 16.69
CA ALA A 215 17.39 17.36 17.19
C ALA A 215 16.75 18.61 17.84
N GLY A 216 17.52 19.65 18.13
CA GLY A 216 17.02 20.91 18.69
C GLY A 216 16.49 20.82 20.13
N LYS A 217 16.75 19.70 20.82
CA LYS A 217 16.40 19.47 22.24
C LYS A 217 17.52 18.66 22.90
N ARG A 218 17.81 18.96 24.18
CA ARG A 218 18.69 18.11 25.00
C ARG A 218 17.99 16.77 25.24
N LEU A 219 18.71 15.68 25.00
CA LEU A 219 18.23 14.34 25.25
C LEU A 219 18.32 14.05 26.76
N ASP A 220 17.37 13.29 27.27
CA ASP A 220 17.40 12.87 28.67
C ASP A 220 18.52 11.83 28.94
N ALA A 221 18.80 11.56 30.21
CA ALA A 221 19.89 10.66 30.60
C ALA A 221 19.71 9.22 30.08
N ARG A 222 18.46 8.73 29.96
CA ARG A 222 18.17 7.39 29.43
C ARG A 222 18.36 7.33 27.91
N GLN A 223 17.97 8.38 27.21
CA GLN A 223 18.13 8.49 25.76
C GLN A 223 19.60 8.58 25.35
N ARG A 224 20.42 9.30 26.12
CA ARG A 224 21.88 9.37 25.91
C ARG A 224 22.55 8.02 26.08
N GLU A 225 22.18 7.27 27.12
CA GLU A 225 22.73 5.93 27.36
C GLU A 225 22.30 4.93 26.28
N ALA A 226 21.05 5.01 25.82
CA ALA A 226 20.57 4.20 24.71
C ALA A 226 21.32 4.50 23.40
N LEU A 227 21.62 5.78 23.12
CA LEU A 227 22.41 6.19 21.96
C LEU A 227 23.87 5.75 22.04
N ALA A 228 24.48 5.79 23.22
CA ALA A 228 25.85 5.34 23.44
C ALA A 228 26.01 3.82 23.20
N LYS A 229 24.94 3.03 23.41
CA LYS A 229 24.92 1.58 23.18
C LYS A 229 24.69 1.19 21.71
N LEU A 230 24.38 2.15 20.83
CA LEU A 230 24.13 1.86 19.41
C LEU A 230 25.43 1.69 18.61
N SER A 231 25.39 0.82 17.61
CA SER A 231 26.49 0.67 16.65
C SER A 231 26.71 1.99 15.88
N PRO A 232 27.93 2.25 15.38
CA PRO A 232 28.24 3.48 14.64
C PRO A 232 27.32 3.71 13.42
N GLN A 233 26.95 2.63 12.71
CA GLN A 233 26.00 2.70 11.58
C GLN A 233 24.60 3.14 12.02
N ASN A 234 24.12 2.62 13.15
CA ASN A 234 22.81 2.99 13.68
C ASN A 234 22.79 4.42 14.20
N ARG A 235 23.89 4.90 14.81
CA ARG A 235 24.04 6.31 15.19
C ARG A 235 24.04 7.25 13.99
N ALA A 236 24.68 6.87 12.89
CA ALA A 236 24.65 7.62 11.64
C ALA A 236 23.22 7.71 11.05
N MET A 237 22.41 6.65 11.14
CA MET A 237 21.00 6.70 10.74
C MET A 237 20.17 7.64 11.63
N VAL A 238 20.31 7.55 12.96
CA VAL A 238 19.59 8.43 13.88
C VAL A 238 19.93 9.90 13.62
N THR A 239 21.20 10.19 13.32
CA THR A 239 21.66 11.54 12.97
C THR A 239 21.00 12.07 11.70
N LYS A 240 20.86 11.22 10.66
CA LYS A 240 20.16 11.60 9.41
C LYS A 240 18.67 11.85 9.64
N VAL A 241 18.02 11.03 10.45
CA VAL A 241 16.59 11.19 10.80
C VAL A 241 16.37 12.47 11.61
N ALA A 242 17.23 12.75 12.59
CA ALA A 242 17.17 13.98 13.39
C ALA A 242 17.35 15.23 12.51
N GLY A 243 18.31 15.22 11.59
CA GLY A 243 18.52 16.33 10.65
C GLY A 243 17.36 16.55 9.67
N TRP A 244 16.70 15.47 9.23
CA TRP A 244 15.51 15.56 8.38
C TRP A 244 14.29 16.13 9.12
N LEU A 245 14.06 15.67 10.36
CA LEU A 245 12.99 16.20 11.22
C LEU A 245 13.22 17.68 11.58
N GLY A 246 14.48 18.10 11.76
CA GLY A 246 14.83 19.50 11.98
C GLY A 246 14.48 20.40 10.79
N LYS A 247 14.65 19.92 9.56
CA LYS A 247 14.29 20.67 8.33
C LYS A 247 12.79 20.82 8.15
N ILE A 248 12.00 19.78 8.43
CA ILE A 248 10.52 19.82 8.31
C ILE A 248 9.90 20.85 9.25
N LYS A 249 10.54 21.12 10.38
CA LYS A 249 10.01 22.04 11.39
C LYS A 249 10.31 23.53 11.10
N GLN A 250 11.10 23.81 10.07
CA GLN A 250 11.42 25.17 9.62
C GLN A 250 10.68 25.59 8.33
N GLU A 251 9.87 24.71 7.76
CA GLU A 251 8.86 25.01 6.72
C GLU A 251 7.46 25.10 7.36
#